data_AF-A0A953JF31-F1
#
_entry.id   AF-A0A953JF31-F1
#
_cell.length_a   1.000
_cell.length_b   1.000
_cell.length_c   1.000
_cell.angle_alpha   90.00
_cell.angle_beta   90.00
_cell.angle_gamma   90.00
#
_symmetry.space_group_name_H-M   'P 1'
#
loop_
_entity.id
_entity.type
_entity.pdbx_description
1 polymer ?
#
loop_
_entity_poly.entity_id
_entity_poly.type
_entity_poly.pdbx_seq_one_letter_code
_entity_poly.pdbx_strand_id
1 'polypeptide(L)'
;MASTDQMTEALEETADAARKSAARQQEIADMADEVVALHRTQDRWNTPPQTRQVRLVLTILATCVAQLTHVLSRLRRAWASTLLSEGLSLRQIARHFGVSHQRVSALLAQSPGTRASFGGYRATSGADDEGECPDEYRERGNLE
;
A
#
# COMPACT_ATOMS: atom_id res chain seq x y z
N MET A 1 19.09 -2.60 -26.94
CA MET A 1 18.82 -1.14 -26.79
C MET A 1 17.53 -0.86 -26.01
N ALA A 2 16.41 -1.54 -26.27
CA ALA A 2 15.14 -1.28 -25.54
C ALA A 2 15.18 -1.46 -24.00
N SER A 3 16.03 -2.33 -23.45
CA SER A 3 16.08 -2.55 -21.99
C SER A 3 16.83 -1.47 -21.21
N THR A 4 17.86 -0.86 -21.81
CA THR A 4 18.59 0.28 -21.21
C THR A 4 17.68 1.50 -21.11
N ASP A 5 16.80 1.67 -22.08
CA ASP A 5 15.77 2.72 -22.09
C ASP A 5 14.78 2.54 -20.94
N GLN A 6 14.27 1.32 -20.73
CA GLN A 6 13.37 0.99 -19.61
C GLN A 6 13.99 1.24 -18.22
N MET A 7 15.29 0.97 -18.04
CA MET A 7 15.97 1.23 -16.77
C MET A 7 16.13 2.73 -16.52
N THR A 8 16.46 3.50 -17.56
CA THR A 8 16.58 4.96 -17.47
C THR A 8 15.23 5.58 -17.12
N GLU A 9 14.16 5.19 -17.82
CA GLU A 9 12.79 5.65 -17.53
C GLU A 9 12.36 5.29 -16.09
N ALA A 10 12.66 4.08 -15.61
CA ALA A 10 12.34 3.66 -14.25
C ALA A 10 13.11 4.47 -13.18
N LEU A 11 14.36 4.87 -13.46
CA LEU A 11 15.15 5.73 -12.59
C LEU A 11 14.60 7.17 -12.56
N GLU A 12 14.21 7.71 -13.71
CA GLU A 12 13.58 9.03 -13.81
C GLU A 12 12.25 9.07 -13.04
N GLU A 13 11.40 8.06 -13.22
CA GLU A 13 10.16 7.92 -12.44
C GLU A 13 10.46 7.77 -10.94
N THR A 14 11.51 7.04 -10.58
CA THR A 14 11.96 6.94 -9.17
C THR A 14 12.35 8.29 -8.61
N ALA A 15 13.12 9.09 -9.35
CA ALA A 15 13.54 10.41 -8.92
C ALA A 15 12.35 11.38 -8.80
N ASP A 16 11.38 11.32 -9.71
CA ASP A 16 10.16 12.12 -9.65
C ASP A 16 9.27 11.71 -8.46
N ALA A 17 9.03 10.41 -8.28
CA ALA A 17 8.24 9.89 -7.18
C ALA A 17 8.88 10.21 -5.81
N ALA A 18 10.21 10.13 -5.69
CA ALA A 18 10.93 10.52 -4.48
C ALA A 18 10.77 12.01 -4.18
N ARG A 19 10.90 12.89 -5.18
CA ARG A 19 10.68 14.33 -5.03
C ARG A 19 9.25 14.65 -4.59
N LYS A 20 8.26 14.05 -5.23
CA LYS A 20 6.84 14.19 -4.86
C LYS A 20 6.56 13.66 -3.45
N SER A 21 7.16 12.53 -3.07
CA SER A 21 7.04 11.99 -1.71
C SER A 21 7.66 12.92 -0.67
N ALA A 22 8.81 13.52 -0.96
CA ALA A 22 9.46 14.46 -0.05
C ALA A 22 8.58 15.71 0.19
N ALA A 23 8.00 16.28 -0.87
CA ALA A 23 7.07 17.41 -0.75
C ALA A 23 5.86 17.05 0.13
N ARG A 24 5.25 15.88 -0.08
CA ARG A 24 4.13 15.42 0.74
C ARG A 24 4.50 15.10 2.18
N GLN A 25 5.72 14.59 2.41
CA GLN A 25 6.21 14.34 3.77
C GLN A 25 6.36 15.65 4.55
N GLN A 26 6.73 16.75 3.88
CA GLN A 26 6.73 18.07 4.49
C GLN A 26 5.31 18.51 4.84
N GLU A 27 4.35 18.40 3.92
CA GLU A 27 2.94 18.72 4.20
C GLU A 27 2.39 17.90 5.38
N ILE A 28 2.71 16.59 5.44
CA ILE A 28 2.34 15.72 6.55
C ILE A 28 2.93 16.20 7.87
N ALA A 29 4.19 16.63 7.89
CA ALA A 29 4.84 17.15 9.09
C ALA A 29 4.13 18.41 9.58
N ASP A 30 3.85 19.35 8.68
CA ASP A 30 3.14 20.60 9.00
C ASP A 30 1.74 20.30 9.58
N MET A 31 0.98 19.38 8.96
CA MET A 31 -0.32 18.95 9.49
C MET A 31 -0.22 18.26 10.86
N ALA A 32 0.82 17.46 11.08
CA ALA A 32 1.01 16.79 12.37
C ALA A 32 1.31 17.82 13.47
N ASP A 33 2.13 18.84 13.18
CA ASP A 33 2.42 19.93 14.10
C ASP A 33 1.14 20.74 14.45
N GLU A 34 0.28 21.00 13.47
CA GLU A 34 -1.03 21.64 13.70
C GLU A 34 -1.92 20.80 14.64
N VAL A 35 -2.00 19.48 14.41
CA VAL A 35 -2.78 18.57 15.26
C VAL A 35 -2.25 18.59 16.70
N VAL A 36 -0.93 18.58 16.88
CA VAL A 36 -0.30 18.65 18.20
C VAL A 36 -0.59 20.00 18.87
N ALA A 37 -0.52 21.11 18.13
CA ALA A 37 -0.87 22.44 18.65
C ALA A 37 -2.34 22.52 19.09
N LEU A 38 -3.25 21.94 18.29
CA LEU A 38 -4.67 21.86 18.62
C LEU A 38 -4.92 20.99 19.86
N HIS A 39 -4.21 19.87 19.99
CA HIS A 39 -4.31 19.02 21.17
C HIS A 39 -3.89 19.76 22.45
N ARG A 40 -2.80 20.52 22.41
CA ARG A 40 -2.31 21.32 23.56
C ARG A 40 -3.33 22.33 24.09
N THR A 41 -4.27 22.78 23.26
CA THR A 41 -5.33 23.72 23.68
C THR A 41 -6.61 23.02 24.14
N GLN A 42 -6.90 21.82 23.64
CA GLN A 42 -8.17 21.12 23.90
C GLN A 42 -8.06 19.98 24.92
N ASP A 43 -6.85 19.51 25.23
CA ASP A 43 -6.53 18.40 26.15
C ASP A 43 -7.33 17.11 25.91
N ARG A 44 -7.77 16.91 24.68
CA ARG A 44 -8.50 15.73 24.21
C ARG A 44 -7.98 15.40 22.82
N TRP A 45 -8.02 14.12 22.45
CA TRP A 45 -7.59 13.60 21.14
C TRP A 45 -8.75 13.22 20.22
N ASN A 46 -9.97 13.15 20.77
CA ASN A 46 -11.15 12.65 20.10
C ASN A 46 -12.12 13.76 19.66
N THR A 47 -11.64 15.00 19.58
CA THR A 47 -12.49 16.06 19.04
C THR A 47 -12.68 15.83 17.54
N PRO A 48 -13.86 16.16 16.98
CA PRO A 48 -14.10 15.96 15.55
C PRO A 48 -13.06 16.61 14.62
N PRO A 49 -12.56 17.85 14.88
CA PRO A 49 -11.51 18.46 14.06
C PRO A 49 -10.20 17.67 14.06
N GLN A 50 -9.71 17.26 15.23
CA GLN A 50 -8.46 16.49 15.36
C GLN A 50 -8.57 15.11 14.71
N THR A 51 -9.68 14.41 14.94
CA THR A 51 -9.93 13.08 14.36
C THR A 51 -9.90 13.14 12.83
N ARG A 52 -10.46 14.21 12.24
CA ARG A 52 -10.43 14.43 10.79
C ARG A 52 -9.00 14.67 10.28
N GLN A 53 -8.21 15.51 10.95
CA GLN A 53 -6.83 15.80 10.56
C GLN A 53 -5.93 14.56 10.66
N VAL A 54 -6.03 13.77 11.75
CA VAL A 54 -5.27 12.53 11.90
C VAL A 54 -5.60 11.53 10.78
N ARG A 55 -6.88 11.37 10.44
CA ARG A 55 -7.30 10.50 9.32
C ARG A 55 -6.74 10.99 7.98
N LEU A 56 -6.68 12.30 7.76
CA LEU A 56 -6.07 12.86 6.56
C LEU A 56 -4.58 12.53 6.50
N VAL A 57 -3.82 12.74 7.58
CA VAL A 57 -2.40 12.39 7.68
C VAL A 57 -2.17 10.90 7.36
N LEU A 58 -2.95 10.01 7.97
CA LEU A 58 -2.88 8.56 7.71
C LEU A 58 -3.16 8.22 6.24
N THR A 59 -4.12 8.91 5.62
CA THR A 59 -4.49 8.69 4.22
C THR A 59 -3.34 9.09 3.29
N ILE A 60 -2.74 10.26 3.50
CA ILE A 60 -1.63 10.75 2.67
C ILE A 60 -0.39 9.88 2.84
N LEU A 61 -0.08 9.42 4.06
CA LEU A 61 0.98 8.46 4.32
C LEU A 61 0.76 7.16 3.56
N ALA A 62 -0.45 6.59 3.62
CA ALA A 62 -0.79 5.37 2.90
C ALA A 62 -0.63 5.53 1.38
N THR A 63 -1.07 6.67 0.83
CA THR A 63 -0.87 6.99 -0.61
C THR A 63 0.61 7.09 -0.98
N CYS A 64 1.44 7.73 -0.16
CA CYS A 64 2.88 7.83 -0.40
C CYS A 64 3.55 6.45 -0.41
N VAL A 65 3.22 5.60 0.58
CA VAL A 65 3.74 4.22 0.65
C VAL A 65 3.33 3.41 -0.58
N ALA A 66 2.06 3.51 -1.00
CA ALA A 66 1.57 2.81 -2.19
C ALA A 66 2.31 3.23 -3.46
N GLN A 67 2.51 4.54 -3.66
CA GLN A 67 3.24 5.06 -4.81
C GLN A 67 4.70 4.62 -4.82
N LEU A 68 5.41 4.75 -3.69
CA LEU A 68 6.81 4.33 -3.59
C LEU A 68 6.96 2.81 -3.81
N THR A 69 6.02 2.01 -3.30
CA THR A 69 6.01 0.56 -3.52
C THR A 69 5.82 0.21 -4.99
N HIS A 70 4.94 0.94 -5.69
CA HIS A 70 4.72 0.77 -7.13
C HIS A 70 6.00 1.03 -7.93
N VAL A 71 6.63 2.18 -7.69
CA VAL A 71 7.83 2.63 -8.39
C VAL A 71 9.02 1.72 -8.09
N LEU A 72 9.20 1.30 -6.82
CA LEU A 72 10.21 0.30 -6.45
C LEU A 72 10.03 -1.02 -7.22
N SER A 73 8.79 -1.48 -7.38
CA SER A 73 8.49 -2.71 -8.10
C SER A 73 8.76 -2.58 -9.60
N ARG A 74 8.55 -1.40 -10.19
CA ARG A 74 8.93 -1.11 -11.59
C ARG A 74 10.44 -1.05 -11.75
N LEU A 75 11.15 -0.34 -10.87
CA LEU A 75 12.62 -0.26 -10.89
C LEU A 75 13.28 -1.63 -10.77
N ARG A 76 12.82 -2.47 -9.83
CA ARG A 76 13.32 -3.84 -9.67
C ARG A 76 13.15 -4.67 -10.95
N ARG A 77 12.02 -4.54 -11.63
CA ARG A 77 11.76 -5.23 -12.90
C ARG A 77 12.68 -4.73 -14.01
N ALA A 78 12.76 -3.42 -14.19
CA ALA A 78 13.63 -2.82 -15.21
C ALA A 78 15.08 -3.27 -15.01
N TRP A 79 15.58 -3.21 -13.77
CA TRP A 79 16.93 -3.66 -13.45
C TRP A 79 17.15 -5.15 -13.71
N ALA A 80 16.23 -6.02 -13.28
CA ALA A 80 16.32 -7.46 -13.53
C ALA A 80 16.30 -7.79 -15.04
N SER A 81 15.46 -7.11 -15.82
CA SER A 81 15.41 -7.25 -17.28
C SER A 81 16.71 -6.81 -17.95
N THR A 82 17.31 -5.70 -17.49
CA THR A 82 18.60 -5.22 -18.01
C THR A 82 19.70 -6.25 -17.74
N LEU A 83 19.82 -6.75 -16.51
CA LEU A 83 20.81 -7.78 -16.17
C LEU A 83 20.62 -9.08 -16.98
N LEU A 84 19.37 -9.48 -17.21
CA LEU A 84 19.08 -10.63 -18.06
C LEU A 84 19.53 -10.39 -19.52
N SER A 85 19.31 -9.18 -20.04
CA SER A 85 19.76 -8.80 -21.39
C SER A 85 21.28 -8.72 -21.52
N GLU A 86 21.99 -8.50 -20.41
CA GLU A 86 23.46 -8.56 -20.30
C GLU A 86 23.97 -10.00 -20.17
N GLY A 87 23.08 -11.00 -20.15
CA GLY A 87 23.43 -12.42 -20.14
C GLY A 87 23.53 -13.05 -18.75
N LEU A 88 23.14 -12.34 -17.68
CA LEU A 88 23.12 -12.93 -16.35
C LEU A 88 22.00 -13.96 -16.21
N SER A 89 22.31 -15.10 -15.59
CA SER A 89 21.30 -16.09 -15.23
C SER A 89 20.41 -15.61 -14.07
N LEU A 90 19.19 -16.14 -13.98
CA LEU A 90 18.26 -15.84 -12.88
C LEU A 90 18.86 -16.08 -11.48
N ARG A 91 19.77 -17.06 -11.34
CA ARG A 91 20.47 -17.33 -10.07
C ARG A 91 21.52 -16.27 -9.73
N GLN A 92 22.19 -15.70 -10.72
CA GLN A 92 23.10 -14.57 -10.52
C GLN A 92 22.30 -13.33 -10.12
N ILE A 93 21.23 -13.02 -10.86
CA ILE A 93 20.33 -11.90 -10.54
C ILE A 93 19.76 -12.04 -9.12
N ALA A 94 19.30 -13.23 -8.75
CA ALA A 94 18.80 -13.51 -7.40
C ALA A 94 19.82 -13.19 -6.29
N ARG A 95 21.10 -13.52 -6.51
CA ARG A 95 22.20 -13.16 -5.59
C ARG A 95 22.40 -11.65 -5.52
N HIS A 96 22.36 -10.92 -6.64
CA HIS A 96 22.45 -9.46 -6.63
C HIS A 96 21.30 -8.79 -5.86
N PHE A 97 20.11 -9.36 -5.93
CA PHE A 97 18.92 -8.82 -5.26
C PHE A 97 18.75 -9.29 -3.82
N GLY A 98 19.54 -10.27 -3.36
CA GLY A 98 19.36 -10.89 -2.04
C GLY A 98 18.04 -11.64 -1.89
N VAL A 99 17.51 -12.20 -2.98
CA VAL A 99 16.22 -12.94 -2.99
C VAL A 99 16.36 -14.31 -3.64
N SER A 100 15.30 -15.13 -3.59
CA SER A 100 15.29 -16.43 -4.27
C SER A 100 15.13 -16.28 -5.80
N HIS A 101 15.61 -17.27 -6.57
CA HIS A 101 15.42 -17.30 -8.02
C HIS A 101 13.94 -17.33 -8.42
N GLN A 102 13.08 -17.96 -7.60
CA GLN A 102 11.62 -17.97 -7.81
C GLN A 102 11.03 -16.57 -7.73
N ARG A 103 11.50 -15.73 -6.78
CA ARG A 103 11.08 -14.32 -6.68
C ARG A 103 11.51 -13.52 -7.90
N VAL A 104 12.72 -13.73 -8.43
CA VAL A 104 13.17 -13.07 -9.67
C VAL A 104 12.33 -13.52 -10.87
N SER A 105 12.03 -14.82 -10.97
CA SER A 105 11.15 -15.34 -12.02
C SER A 105 9.75 -14.72 -11.95
N ALA A 106 9.14 -14.67 -10.76
CA ALA A 106 7.84 -14.04 -10.54
C ALA A 106 7.86 -12.53 -10.81
N LEU A 107 8.97 -11.85 -10.51
CA LEU A 107 9.18 -10.43 -10.79
C LEU A 107 9.17 -10.17 -12.30
N LEU A 108 9.86 -11.00 -13.09
CA LEU A 108 9.94 -10.88 -14.55
C LEU A 108 8.66 -11.34 -15.26
N ALA A 109 7.93 -12.31 -14.69
CA ALA A 109 6.68 -12.82 -15.24
C ALA A 109 5.52 -11.82 -15.13
N GLN A 110 5.60 -10.83 -14.23
CA GLN A 110 4.61 -9.76 -14.09
C GLN A 110 4.75 -8.74 -15.22
N SER A 111 4.20 -9.08 -16.38
CA SER A 111 4.10 -8.21 -17.54
C SER A 111 3.31 -6.93 -17.19
N PRO A 112 3.75 -5.73 -17.63
CA PRO A 112 2.99 -4.49 -17.46
C PRO A 112 1.74 -4.54 -18.36
N GLY A 113 0.70 -5.19 -17.88
CA GLY A 113 -0.55 -5.40 -18.62
C GLY A 113 -1.60 -6.14 -17.83
N THR A 114 -1.20 -6.95 -16.84
CA THR A 114 -2.14 -7.47 -15.85
C THR A 114 -2.43 -6.36 -14.85
N ARG A 115 -3.42 -5.50 -15.18
CA ARG A 115 -4.12 -4.67 -14.20
C ARG A 115 -4.45 -5.56 -13.02
N ALA A 116 -3.71 -5.42 -11.92
CA ALA A 116 -4.13 -5.91 -10.64
C ALA A 116 -5.44 -5.18 -10.33
N SER A 117 -6.55 -5.89 -10.58
CA SER A 117 -7.87 -5.56 -10.09
C SER A 117 -7.77 -5.58 -8.56
N PHE A 118 -7.36 -4.45 -7.98
CA PHE A 118 -7.18 -4.29 -6.55
C PHE A 118 -8.03 -3.10 -6.13
N GLY A 119 -9.13 -3.39 -5.42
CA GLY A 119 -10.01 -2.37 -4.87
C GLY A 119 -11.43 -2.33 -5.43
N GLY A 120 -12.00 -3.48 -5.83
CA GLY A 120 -13.45 -3.60 -5.86
C GLY A 120 -13.98 -3.51 -4.43
N TYR A 121 -14.44 -2.32 -4.03
CA TYR A 121 -15.31 -2.18 -2.87
C TYR A 121 -16.51 -3.11 -3.09
N ARG A 122 -16.53 -4.24 -2.37
CA ARG A 122 -17.71 -5.07 -2.26
C ARG A 122 -18.72 -4.24 -1.48
N ALA A 123 -19.64 -3.59 -2.19
CA ALA A 123 -20.85 -3.06 -1.61
C ALA A 123 -21.55 -4.25 -0.94
N THR A 124 -21.46 -4.33 0.38
CA THR A 124 -22.45 -5.03 1.18
C THR A 124 -23.72 -4.20 1.07
N SER A 125 -24.46 -4.39 -0.03
CA SER A 125 -25.88 -4.11 -0.01
C SER A 125 -26.44 -5.08 1.02
N GLY A 126 -26.62 -4.58 2.25
CA GLY A 126 -27.41 -5.25 3.26
C GLY A 126 -28.79 -5.45 2.65
N ALA A 127 -29.08 -6.69 2.30
CA ALA A 127 -30.43 -7.15 2.20
C ALA A 127 -30.95 -7.14 3.64
N ASP A 128 -31.93 -6.27 3.88
CA ASP A 128 -32.84 -6.37 5.01
C ASP A 128 -33.57 -7.72 4.86
N ASP A 129 -32.98 -8.77 5.44
CA ASP A 129 -33.63 -10.06 5.61
C ASP A 129 -34.21 -10.07 7.02
N GLU A 130 -35.44 -9.57 7.09
CA GLU A 130 -36.35 -9.78 8.21
C GLU A 130 -36.67 -11.28 8.27
N GLY A 131 -35.95 -11.99 9.15
CA GLY A 131 -36.10 -13.43 9.35
C GLY A 131 -36.10 -13.79 10.82
N GLU A 132 -37.26 -13.57 11.44
CA GLU A 132 -37.89 -14.50 12.38
C GLU A 132 -37.09 -14.95 13.62
N CYS A 133 -37.55 -14.45 14.78
CA CYS A 133 -37.14 -14.87 16.11
C CYS A 133 -37.89 -16.16 16.51
N PRO A 134 -37.21 -17.29 16.79
CA PRO A 134 -37.81 -18.38 17.56
C PRO A 134 -37.35 -18.26 19.01
N ASP A 135 -38.30 -17.77 19.79
CA ASP A 135 -38.45 -17.94 21.23
C ASP A 135 -38.57 -19.44 21.53
N GLU A 136 -37.56 -20.11 22.11
CA GLU A 136 -37.79 -21.37 22.84
C GLU A 136 -36.54 -21.92 23.59
N TYR A 137 -36.76 -22.28 24.86
CA TYR A 137 -35.94 -23.11 25.76
C TYR A 137 -34.70 -22.51 26.46
N ARG A 138 -34.92 -21.97 27.68
CA ARG A 138 -34.08 -22.38 28.82
C ARG A 138 -34.77 -22.24 30.19
N GLU A 139 -35.96 -22.82 30.34
CA GLU A 139 -36.39 -23.32 31.65
C GLU A 139 -35.84 -24.73 31.85
N ARG A 140 -34.83 -24.86 32.73
CA ARG A 140 -34.63 -26.06 33.56
C ARG A 140 -34.09 -25.61 34.91
N GLY A 141 -35.02 -25.21 35.78
CA GLY A 141 -34.87 -25.41 37.21
C GLY A 141 -35.13 -26.88 37.56
N ASN A 142 -34.64 -27.27 38.74
CA ASN A 142 -34.75 -28.58 39.40
C ASN A 142 -33.88 -29.71 38.84
N LEU A 143 -32.75 -29.93 39.51
CA LEU A 143 -32.46 -31.21 40.17
C LEU A 143 -31.93 -30.89 41.57
N GLU A 144 -32.50 -31.60 42.54
CA GLU A 144 -32.23 -31.61 43.98
C GLU A 144 -30.78 -31.99 44.33
#